data_AF-A0A533XM77-F1
#
_entry.id   AF-A0A533XM77-F1
#
_cell.length_a   1.000
_cell.length_b   1.000
_cell.length_c   1.000
_cell.angle_alpha   90.00
_cell.angle_beta   90.00
_cell.angle_gamma   90.00
#
_symmetry.space_group_name_H-M   'P 1'
#
loop_
_entity.id
_entity.type
_entity.pdbx_description
1 polymer ?
#
loop_
_entity_poly.entity_id
_entity_poly.type
_entity_poly.pdbx_seq_one_letter_code
_entity_poly.pdbx_strand_id
1 'polypeptide(L)'
;MKFEKPTRIAGRFRSVDGYEDAIWIEWTHLNDGAGWRAVRNEMMFKALPRDAGMMEFFRRLKPGTSLHMTVQQDSDGNRRILELEET
;
A
#
# COMPACT_ATOMS: atom_id res chain seq x y z
N MET A 1 -10.76 6.26 7.52
CA MET A 1 -10.50 6.68 6.13
C MET A 1 -10.51 5.45 5.25
N LYS A 2 -11.32 5.40 4.19
CA LYS A 2 -11.66 4.16 3.47
C LYS A 2 -11.01 4.01 2.08
N PHE A 3 -9.97 4.80 1.74
CA PHE A 3 -9.36 4.80 0.40
C PHE A 3 -10.38 4.98 -0.75
N GLU A 4 -11.51 5.64 -0.50
CA GLU A 4 -12.61 5.81 -1.48
C GLU A 4 -12.19 6.59 -2.74
N LYS A 5 -11.11 7.35 -2.63
CA LYS A 5 -10.45 8.07 -3.72
C LYS A 5 -8.97 7.68 -3.76
N PRO A 6 -8.28 7.83 -4.91
CA PRO A 6 -6.83 7.69 -4.98
C PRO A 6 -6.16 8.48 -3.85
N THR A 7 -5.46 7.75 -2.98
CA THR A 7 -4.87 8.30 -1.77
C THR A 7 -3.38 7.97 -1.76
N ARG A 8 -2.54 8.99 -1.71
CA ARG A 8 -1.09 8.83 -1.58
C ARG A 8 -0.71 8.52 -0.13
N ILE A 9 0.03 7.46 0.08
CA ILE A 9 0.49 7.01 1.39
C ILE A 9 1.96 6.60 1.35
N ALA A 10 2.60 6.59 2.51
CA ALA A 10 3.87 5.93 2.73
C ALA A 10 3.68 4.82 3.77
N GLY A 11 4.41 3.73 3.60
CA GLY A 11 4.33 2.57 4.46
C GLY A 11 5.58 1.71 4.37
N ARG A 12 5.54 0.59 5.09
CA ARG A 12 6.58 -0.44 5.01
C ARG A 12 5.97 -1.74 4.52
N PHE A 13 6.63 -2.37 3.57
CA PHE A 13 6.31 -3.72 3.15
C PHE A 13 6.48 -4.67 4.34
N ARG A 14 5.48 -5.51 4.62
CA ARG A 14 5.57 -6.52 5.70
C ARG A 14 5.79 -7.91 5.13
N SER A 15 4.88 -8.36 4.28
CA SER A 15 4.95 -9.69 3.67
C SER A 15 4.00 -9.79 2.48
N VAL A 16 4.19 -10.83 1.68
CA VAL A 16 3.18 -11.35 0.76
C VAL A 16 2.14 -12.12 1.56
N ASP A 17 0.87 -12.03 1.17
CA ASP A 17 -0.20 -12.85 1.73
C ASP A 17 -0.07 -14.31 1.28
N GLY A 18 -0.38 -15.26 2.17
CA GLY A 18 -0.20 -16.69 1.91
C GLY A 18 -1.32 -17.34 1.09
N TYR A 19 -2.44 -16.65 0.90
CA TYR A 19 -3.67 -17.20 0.30
C TYR A 19 -4.11 -16.41 -0.94
N GLU A 20 -3.84 -15.12 -0.97
CA GLU A 20 -4.19 -14.23 -2.08
C GLU A 20 -2.92 -13.60 -2.68
N ASP A 21 -2.99 -13.18 -3.96
CA ASP A 21 -1.96 -12.34 -4.58
C ASP A 21 -2.07 -10.89 -4.06
N ALA A 22 -1.82 -10.74 -2.76
CA ALA A 22 -1.89 -9.50 -2.01
C ALA A 22 -0.65 -9.32 -1.13
N ILE A 23 -0.49 -8.12 -0.59
CA ILE A 23 0.59 -7.79 0.34
C ILE A 23 0.04 -7.16 1.61
N TRP A 24 0.77 -7.37 2.71
CA TRP A 24 0.56 -6.67 3.97
C TRP A 24 1.48 -5.44 4.04
N ILE A 25 0.90 -4.29 4.35
CA ILE A 25 1.58 -3.00 4.47
C ILE A 25 1.34 -2.45 5.87
N GLU A 26 2.40 -1.98 6.51
CA GLU A 26 2.35 -1.14 7.69
C GLU A 26 2.25 0.32 7.25
N TRP A 27 1.12 0.97 7.54
CA TRP A 27 0.85 2.36 7.14
C TRP A 27 1.53 3.34 8.10
N THR A 28 2.40 4.20 7.57
CA THR A 28 3.15 5.18 8.38
C THR A 28 2.72 6.62 8.13
N HIS A 29 2.45 7.00 6.88
CA HIS A 29 2.11 8.38 6.52
C HIS A 29 1.02 8.47 5.46
N LEU A 30 0.26 9.56 5.52
CA LEU A 30 -0.74 9.97 4.54
C LEU A 30 -0.29 11.29 3.91
N ASN A 31 -0.44 11.42 2.60
CA ASN A 31 -0.39 12.71 1.93
C ASN A 31 -1.82 13.17 1.60
N ASP A 32 -2.26 14.27 2.22
CA ASP A 32 -3.59 14.83 2.02
C ASP A 32 -3.63 16.07 1.13
N GLY A 33 -2.62 16.20 0.26
CA GLY A 33 -2.49 17.32 -0.68
C GLY A 33 -1.82 18.56 -0.08
N ALA A 34 -1.89 18.75 1.24
CA ALA A 34 -1.15 19.80 1.94
C ALA A 34 0.26 19.35 2.38
N GLY A 35 0.50 18.04 2.44
CA GLY A 35 1.79 17.47 2.82
C GLY A 35 1.65 16.10 3.46
N TRP A 36 2.80 15.52 3.83
CA TRP A 36 2.86 14.24 4.52
C TRP A 36 2.57 14.38 6.01
N ARG A 37 1.67 13.56 6.53
CA ARG A 37 1.30 13.51 7.94
C ARG A 37 1.43 12.08 8.46
N ALA A 38 2.04 11.94 9.63
CA ALA A 38 2.16 10.64 10.29
C ALA A 38 0.78 10.12 10.70
N VAL A 39 0.55 8.84 10.46
CA VAL A 39 -0.64 8.12 10.90
C VAL A 39 -0.33 7.48 12.24
N ARG A 40 -1.09 7.86 13.28
CA ARG A 40 -0.92 7.31 14.62
C ARG A 40 -1.68 5.96 14.71
N ASN A 41 -1.08 4.97 15.37
CA ASN A 41 -1.57 3.59 15.62
C ASN A 41 -1.20 2.49 14.61
N GLU A 42 0.03 2.45 14.07
CA GLU A 42 0.61 1.30 13.34
C GLU A 42 -0.42 0.47 12.54
N MET A 43 -1.18 1.13 11.65
CA MET A 43 -2.28 0.46 10.97
C MET A 43 -1.72 -0.45 9.88
N MET A 44 -1.83 -1.76 10.10
CA MET A 44 -1.56 -2.75 9.07
C MET A 44 -2.78 -2.97 8.19
N PHE A 45 -2.57 -3.10 6.89
CA PHE A 45 -3.63 -3.48 5.98
C PHE A 45 -3.14 -4.32 4.81
N LYS A 46 -4.07 -5.14 4.29
CA LYS A 46 -3.90 -5.89 3.06
C LYS A 46 -4.21 -5.02 1.85
N ALA A 47 -3.39 -5.09 0.81
CA ALA A 47 -3.64 -4.45 -0.47
C ALA A 47 -3.25 -5.36 -1.64
N LEU A 48 -4.02 -5.26 -2.73
CA LEU A 48 -3.74 -5.94 -3.99
C LEU A 48 -2.83 -5.07 -4.86
N PRO A 49 -1.83 -5.66 -5.52
CA PRO A 49 -1.12 -5.01 -6.62
C PRO A 49 -2.09 -4.68 -7.78
N ARG A 50 -1.77 -3.67 -8.59
CA ARG A 50 -2.58 -3.39 -9.80
C ARG A 50 -2.49 -4.50 -10.84
N ASP A 51 -1.33 -5.15 -10.94
CA ASP A 51 -0.98 -6.12 -11.97
C ASP A 51 0.03 -7.15 -11.44
N ALA A 52 0.26 -8.21 -12.23
CA ALA A 52 1.17 -9.29 -11.87
C ALA A 52 2.64 -8.84 -11.77
N GLY A 53 3.09 -7.89 -12.59
CA GLY A 53 4.46 -7.37 -12.55
C GLY A 53 4.75 -6.64 -11.24
N MET A 54 3.78 -5.89 -10.73
CA MET A 54 3.86 -5.26 -9.41
C MET A 54 3.89 -6.31 -8.29
N MET A 55 3.18 -7.44 -8.44
CA MET A 55 3.28 -8.54 -7.48
C MET A 55 4.68 -9.17 -7.47
N GLU A 56 5.27 -9.40 -8.64
CA GLU A 56 6.64 -9.90 -8.75
C GLU A 56 7.67 -8.94 -8.16
N PHE A 57 7.45 -7.63 -8.29
CA PHE A 57 8.24 -6.62 -7.57
C PHE A 57 8.16 -6.85 -6.05
N PHE A 58 6.96 -6.96 -5.46
CA PHE A 58 6.82 -7.17 -4.02
C PHE A 58 7.40 -8.48 -3.51
N ARG A 59 7.30 -9.57 -4.28
CA ARG A 59 7.91 -10.87 -3.93
C ARG A 59 9.44 -10.80 -3.78
N ARG A 60 10.08 -9.78 -4.35
CA ARG A 60 11.54 -9.55 -4.25
C ARG A 60 11.93 -8.61 -3.11
N LEU A 61 10.98 -7.95 -2.46
CA LEU A 61 11.26 -7.01 -1.38
C LEU A 61 11.56 -7.71 -0.07
N LYS A 62 12.36 -7.06 0.76
CA LYS A 62 12.60 -7.48 2.14
C LYS A 62 11.53 -6.83 3.05
N PRO A 63 11.00 -7.55 4.06
CA PRO A 63 10.19 -6.93 5.10
C PRO A 63 10.89 -5.70 5.68
N GLY A 64 10.13 -4.62 5.87
CA GLY A 64 10.62 -3.32 6.33
C GLY A 64 10.98 -2.34 5.21
N THR A 65 11.04 -2.76 3.94
CA THR A 65 11.28 -1.85 2.80
C THR A 65 10.23 -0.73 2.79
N SER A 66 10.70 0.52 2.79
CA SER A 66 9.84 1.70 2.65
C SER A 66 9.20 1.74 1.27
N LEU A 67 7.92 2.08 1.23
CA LEU A 67 7.13 2.18 0.01
C LEU A 67 6.35 3.49 0.01
N HIS A 68 6.36 4.20 -1.11
CA HIS A 68 5.47 5.31 -1.41
C HIS A 68 4.51 4.86 -2.50
N MET A 69 3.21 5.06 -2.29
CA MET A 69 2.20 4.47 -3.16
C MET A 69 0.90 5.25 -3.19
N THR A 70 0.16 5.11 -4.29
CA THR A 70 -1.23 5.54 -4.39
C THR A 70 -2.15 4.33 -4.23
N VAL A 71 -3.05 4.38 -3.24
CA VAL A 71 -4.01 3.31 -2.95
C VAL A 71 -5.44 3.81 -3.12
N GLN A 72 -6.29 2.98 -3.72
CA GLN A 72 -7.72 3.20 -3.82
C GLN A 72 -8.48 1.91 -3.53
N GLN A 73 -9.65 2.02 -2.90
CA GLN A 73 -10.59 0.92 -2.76
C GLN A 73 -11.37 0.73 -4.07
N ASP A 74 -11.40 -0.49 -4.59
CA ASP A 74 -12.20 -0.86 -5.76
C ASP A 74 -13.68 -1.12 -5.42
N SER A 75 -14.48 -1.42 -6.44
CA SER A 75 -15.92 -1.68 -6.32
C SER A 75 -16.26 -2.86 -5.42
N ASP A 76 -15.33 -3.81 -5.28
CA ASP A 76 -15.49 -5.02 -4.49
C ASP A 76 -15.04 -4.80 -3.03
N GLY A 77 -14.62 -3.58 -2.69
CA GLY A 77 -14.18 -3.22 -1.36
C GLY A 77 -12.70 -3.51 -1.09
N ASN A 78 -11.96 -3.96 -2.10
CA ASN A 78 -10.55 -4.27 -1.93
C ASN A 78 -9.67 -3.05 -2.12
N ARG A 79 -8.60 -2.94 -1.33
CA ARG A 79 -7.62 -1.86 -1.50
C ARG A 79 -6.63 -2.28 -2.58
N ARG A 80 -6.51 -1.49 -3.64
CA ARG A 80 -5.59 -1.73 -4.75
C ARG A 80 -4.54 -0.63 -4.82
N ILE A 81 -3.30 -1.05 -5.00
CA ILE A 81 -2.16 -0.15 -5.22
C ILE A 81 -2.19 0.22 -6.70
N LEU A 82 -2.46 1.49 -7.00
CA LEU A 82 -2.53 2.00 -8.36
C LEU A 82 -1.13 2.33 -8.89
N GLU A 83 -0.31 2.92 -8.04
CA GLU A 83 1.02 3.43 -8.41
C GLU A 83 2.01 3.20 -7.27
N LEU A 84 3.26 2.94 -7.65
CA LEU A 84 4.42 2.97 -6.78
C LEU A 84 5.25 4.18 -7.20
N GLU A 85 5.62 5.01 -6.25
CA GLU A 85 6.58 6.09 -6.49
C GLU A 85 7.98 5.51 -6.28
N GLU A 86 8.85 5.65 -7.28
CA GLU A 86 10.28 5.33 -7.10
C GLU A 86 10.86 6.32 -6.09
N THR A 87 11.47 5.81 -5.02
CA THR A 87 12.20 6.58 -4.01
C THR A 87 13.61 6.92 -4.47
#